data_AF-A0A970J7L9-F1
#
_entry.id   AF-A0A970J7L9-F1
#
_cell.length_a   1.000
_cell.length_b   1.000
_cell.length_c   1.000
_cell.angle_alpha   90.00
_cell.angle_beta   90.00
_cell.angle_gamma   90.00
#
_symmetry.space_group_name_H-M   'P 1'
#
loop_
_entity.id
_entity.type
_entity.pdbx_description
1 polymer ?
#
loop_
_entity_poly.entity_id
_entity_poly.type
_entity_poly.pdbx_seq_one_letter_code
_entity_poly.pdbx_strand_id
1 'polypeptide(L)'
;MSNPELNTNTVLDPQEQPVWEENPRIVKPILGIEDKPKTWWEGLLYGWQHTLVDISPFVLPLVVAAASGLSAEEGAVWVSRSLFAMGIATLIMTTFGN
;
A
#
# COMPACT_ATOMS: atom_id res chain seq x y z
N MET A 1 -39.29 -6.65 -26.95
CA MET A 1 -39.81 -5.40 -26.36
C MET A 1 -38.62 -4.51 -26.07
N SER A 2 -38.76 -3.26 -26.49
CA SER A 2 -37.72 -2.27 -26.79
C SER A 2 -36.96 -1.80 -25.55
N ASN A 3 -35.65 -1.58 -25.73
CA ASN A 3 -34.76 -0.95 -24.75
C ASN A 3 -35.16 0.53 -24.55
N PRO A 4 -35.58 0.98 -23.35
CA PRO A 4 -35.89 2.37 -23.12
C PRO A 4 -34.61 3.14 -22.80
N GLU A 5 -34.13 3.84 -23.82
CA GLU A 5 -33.52 5.16 -23.73
C GLU A 5 -32.29 5.31 -22.82
N LEU A 6 -31.14 4.98 -23.42
CA LEU A 6 -29.87 5.63 -23.12
C LEU A 6 -30.02 7.12 -23.48
N ASN A 7 -30.56 7.92 -22.56
CA ASN A 7 -30.67 9.37 -22.68
C ASN A 7 -29.26 9.94 -22.92
N THR A 8 -28.98 10.30 -24.17
CA THR A 8 -27.64 10.61 -24.68
C THR A 8 -27.17 12.02 -24.32
N ASN A 9 -27.76 12.68 -23.32
CA ASN A 9 -27.38 14.04 -22.92
C ASN A 9 -27.49 14.28 -21.40
N THR A 10 -27.18 13.29 -20.57
CA THR A 10 -26.91 13.57 -19.15
C THR A 10 -25.53 14.20 -19.07
N VAL A 11 -25.47 15.54 -19.07
CA VAL A 11 -24.27 16.27 -18.66
C VAL A 11 -24.03 15.91 -17.20
N LEU A 12 -23.16 14.92 -16.96
CA LEU A 12 -22.70 14.59 -15.62
C LEU A 12 -22.00 15.83 -15.06
N ASP A 13 -22.29 16.17 -13.80
CA ASP A 13 -21.53 17.17 -13.06
C ASP A 13 -20.03 16.87 -13.27
N PRO A 14 -19.17 17.85 -13.57
CA PRO A 14 -17.73 17.62 -13.72
C PRO A 14 -17.10 16.86 -12.54
N GLN A 15 -17.73 16.89 -11.36
CA GLN A 15 -17.32 16.13 -10.16
C GLN A 15 -17.80 14.66 -10.14
N GLU A 16 -18.79 14.30 -10.95
CA GLU A 16 -19.36 12.95 -11.07
C GLU A 16 -18.83 12.19 -12.29
N GLN A 17 -17.95 12.80 -13.09
CA GLN A 17 -17.32 12.09 -14.20
C GLN A 17 -16.32 11.05 -13.68
N PRO A 18 -16.45 9.77 -14.08
CA PRO A 18 -15.46 8.77 -13.71
C PRO A 18 -14.12 9.16 -14.34
N VAL A 19 -13.08 9.25 -13.50
CA VAL A 19 -11.70 9.60 -13.93
C VAL A 19 -11.13 8.56 -14.91
N TRP A 20 -11.71 7.35 -14.92
CA TRP A 20 -11.27 6.23 -15.74
C TRP A 20 -12.45 5.64 -16.53
N GLU A 21 -12.18 5.13 -17.73
CA GLU A 21 -13.19 4.49 -18.59
C GLU A 21 -13.77 3.21 -17.96
N GLU A 22 -12.96 2.50 -17.18
CA GLU A 22 -13.41 1.35 -16.39
C GLU A 22 -13.70 1.78 -14.95
N ASN A 23 -14.95 1.60 -14.53
CA ASN A 23 -15.30 1.66 -13.12
C ASN A 23 -14.75 0.38 -12.43
N PRO A 24 -13.77 0.49 -11.52
CA PRO A 24 -13.23 -0.67 -10.84
C PRO A 24 -14.33 -1.35 -10.03
N ARG A 25 -14.47 -2.66 -10.20
CA ARG A 25 -15.42 -3.44 -9.43
C ARG A 25 -14.97 -3.45 -7.97
N ILE A 26 -15.72 -2.76 -7.10
CA ILE A 26 -15.47 -2.76 -5.66
C ILE A 26 -15.78 -4.17 -5.13
N VAL A 27 -14.75 -4.91 -4.75
CA VAL A 27 -14.87 -6.24 -4.14
C VAL A 27 -14.77 -6.08 -2.62
N LYS A 28 -15.68 -6.70 -1.87
CA LYS A 28 -15.61 -6.72 -0.41
C LYS A 28 -14.43 -7.61 0.02
N PRO A 29 -13.48 -7.11 0.82
CA PRO A 29 -12.34 -7.91 1.26
C PRO A 29 -12.78 -9.04 2.19
N ILE A 30 -12.04 -10.16 2.16
CA ILE A 30 -12.28 -11.34 3.00
C ILE A 30 -11.87 -11.06 4.46
N LEU A 31 -10.86 -10.23 4.67
CA LEU A 31 -10.41 -9.72 5.96
C LEU A 31 -10.46 -8.19 5.93
N GLY A 32 -11.29 -7.60 6.79
CA GLY A 32 -11.35 -6.16 7.04
C GLY A 32 -10.25 -5.69 7.99
N ILE A 33 -10.23 -4.39 8.28
CA ILE A 33 -9.20 -3.73 9.12
C ILE A 33 -9.25 -4.24 10.56
N GLU A 34 -10.46 -4.42 11.10
CA GLU A 34 -10.68 -4.88 12.48
C GLU A 34 -10.64 -6.42 12.62
N ASP A 35 -10.57 -7.14 11.50
CA ASP A 35 -10.57 -8.60 11.49
C ASP A 35 -9.19 -9.15 11.81
N LYS A 36 -9.16 -10.25 12.56
CA LYS A 36 -7.92 -10.99 12.83
C LYS A 36 -7.91 -12.30 12.02
N PRO A 37 -6.75 -12.71 11.47
CA PRO A 37 -6.61 -14.02 10.85
C PRO A 37 -7.02 -15.13 11.80
N LYS A 38 -7.54 -16.24 11.25
CA LYS A 38 -8.06 -17.36 12.06
C LYS A 38 -6.96 -18.01 12.88
N THR A 39 -5.73 -17.97 12.37
CA THR A 39 -4.55 -18.52 13.03
C THR A 39 -3.45 -17.47 13.16
N TRP A 40 -2.68 -17.57 14.24
CA TRP A 40 -1.43 -16.82 14.42
C TRP A 40 -0.50 -16.94 13.21
N TRP A 41 -0.44 -18.13 12.59
CA TRP A 41 0.49 -18.41 11.50
C TRP A 41 0.13 -17.67 10.22
N GLU A 42 -1.16 -17.56 9.89
CA GLU A 42 -1.62 -16.72 8.79
C GLU A 42 -1.23 -15.26 9.02
N GLY A 43 -1.37 -14.75 10.26
CA GLY A 43 -0.92 -13.40 10.61
C GLY A 43 0.59 -13.19 10.38
N LEU A 44 1.40 -14.18 10.76
CA LEU A 44 2.85 -14.14 10.52
C LEU A 44 3.18 -14.19 9.01
N LEU A 45 2.51 -15.04 8.23
CA LEU A 45 2.70 -15.13 6.78
C LEU A 45 2.28 -13.85 6.06
N TYR A 46 1.15 -13.25 6.43
CA TYR A 46 0.69 -11.99 5.86
C TYR A 46 1.63 -10.83 6.24
N GLY A 47 2.06 -10.76 7.49
CA GLY A 47 3.08 -9.79 7.92
C GLY A 47 4.39 -9.95 7.17
N TRP A 48 4.82 -11.19 6.91
CA TRP A 48 6.00 -11.47 6.10
C TRP A 48 5.83 -11.01 4.64
N GLN A 49 4.69 -11.30 4.01
CA GLN A 49 4.40 -10.83 2.64
C GLN A 49 4.41 -9.30 2.56
N HIS A 50 3.76 -8.64 3.52
CA HIS A 50 3.75 -7.18 3.61
C HIS A 50 5.17 -6.63 3.75
N THR A 51 5.98 -7.23 4.63
CA THR A 51 7.39 -6.84 4.82
C THR A 51 8.20 -7.01 3.54
N LEU A 52 8.03 -8.11 2.80
CA LEU A 52 8.74 -8.33 1.53
C LEU A 52 8.37 -7.30 0.47
N VAL A 53 7.09 -6.90 0.40
CA VAL A 53 6.63 -5.84 -0.51
C VAL A 53 7.20 -4.48 -0.07
N ASP A 54 7.19 -4.20 1.22
CA ASP A 54 7.68 -2.95 1.83
C ASP A 54 9.20 -2.79 1.81
N ILE A 55 9.96 -3.82 1.41
CA ILE A 55 11.40 -3.69 1.16
C ILE A 55 11.67 -3.02 -0.21
N SER A 56 10.74 -3.11 -1.16
CA SER A 56 10.93 -2.52 -2.51
C SER A 56 11.24 -1.00 -2.56
N PRO A 57 10.67 -0.12 -1.72
CA PRO A 57 11.00 1.29 -1.70
C PRO A 57 12.39 1.60 -1.11
N PHE A 58 13.10 0.63 -0.51
CA PHE A 58 14.47 0.84 0.01
C PHE A 58 15.53 1.08 -1.08
N VAL A 59 15.17 0.89 -2.35
CA VAL A 59 15.97 1.35 -3.48
C VAL A 59 16.25 2.85 -3.38
N LEU A 60 15.28 3.66 -2.93
CA LEU A 60 15.47 5.12 -2.80
C LEU A 60 16.49 5.49 -1.71
N PRO A 61 16.39 5.03 -0.46
CA PRO A 61 17.46 5.17 0.54
C PRO A 61 18.83 4.73 0.06
N LEU A 62 18.91 3.65 -0.72
CA LEU A 62 20.18 3.15 -1.25
C LEU A 62 20.77 4.11 -2.31
N VAL A 63 19.92 4.64 -3.20
CA VAL A 63 20.32 5.64 -4.20
C VAL A 63 20.77 6.93 -3.51
N VAL A 64 20.05 7.39 -2.48
CA VAL A 64 20.42 8.57 -1.70
C VAL A 64 21.74 8.35 -0.96
N ALA A 65 21.95 7.16 -0.39
CA ALA A 65 23.20 6.82 0.27
C ALA A 65 24.38 6.88 -0.72
N ALA A 66 24.22 6.28 -1.91
CA ALA A 66 25.22 6.34 -2.97
C ALA A 66 25.49 7.78 -3.43
N ALA A 67 24.45 8.59 -3.62
CA ALA A 67 24.58 10.00 -4.00
C ALA A 67 25.28 10.85 -2.93
N SER A 68 25.18 10.44 -1.66
CA SER A 68 25.85 11.11 -0.53
C SER A 68 27.31 10.68 -0.35
N GLY A 69 27.82 9.78 -1.21
CA GLY A 69 29.19 9.29 -1.17
C GLY A 69 29.45 8.21 -0.11
N LEU A 70 28.41 7.59 0.46
CA LEU A 70 28.56 6.48 1.40
C LEU A 70 29.11 5.24 0.69
N SER A 71 30.00 4.53 1.37
CA SER A 71 30.44 3.20 0.92
C SER A 71 29.29 2.19 0.95
N ALA A 72 29.45 1.06 0.26
CA ALA A 72 28.44 0.00 0.24
C ALA A 72 28.14 -0.56 1.65
N GLU A 73 29.15 -0.62 2.53
CA GLU A 73 29.01 -1.06 3.91
C GLU A 73 28.19 -0.06 4.73
N GLU A 74 28.50 1.24 4.62
CA GLU A 74 27.75 2.28 5.31
C GLU A 74 26.30 2.40 4.79
N GLY A 75 26.10 2.21 3.48
CA GLY A 75 24.78 2.14 2.86
C GLY A 75 23.94 0.96 3.37
N ALA A 76 24.56 -0.21 3.55
CA ALA A 76 23.89 -1.38 4.13
C ALA A 76 23.48 -1.13 5.59
N VAL A 77 24.36 -0.50 6.39
CA VAL A 77 24.04 -0.11 7.77
C VAL A 77 22.91 0.93 7.80
N TRP A 78 22.91 1.89 6.88
CA TRP A 78 21.86 2.90 6.74
C TRP A 78 20.49 2.28 6.45
N VAL A 79 20.43 1.36 5.49
CA VAL A 79 19.20 0.63 5.13
C VAL A 79 18.71 -0.21 6.31
N SER A 80 19.60 -0.93 6.99
CA SER A 80 19.25 -1.74 8.16
C SER A 80 18.63 -0.91 9.29
N ARG A 81 19.23 0.24 9.61
CA ARG A 81 18.69 1.18 10.61
C ARG A 81 17.34 1.74 10.20
N SER A 82 17.18 2.03 8.92
CA SER A 82 15.93 2.55 8.35
C SER A 82 14.81 1.51 8.39
N LEU A 83 15.10 0.24 8.07
CA LEU A 83 14.16 -0.88 8.22
C LEU A 83 13.69 -1.05 9.67
N PHE A 84 14.64 -0.97 10.60
CA PHE A 84 14.33 -1.08 12.03
C PHE A 84 13.45 0.08 12.51
N ALA A 85 13.80 1.32 12.16
CA ALA A 85 13.02 2.50 12.52
C ALA A 85 11.61 2.47 11.90
N MET A 86 11.51 2.04 10.63
CA MET A 86 10.23 1.84 9.94
C MET A 86 9.36 0.83 10.67
N GLY A 87 9.90 -0.33 11.05
CA GLY A 87 9.15 -1.34 11.79
C GLY A 87 8.57 -0.82 13.11
N ILE A 88 9.37 -0.05 13.87
CA ILE A 88 8.88 0.60 15.11
C ILE A 88 7.77 1.60 14.80
N ALA A 89 7.97 2.45 13.79
CA ALA A 89 6.98 3.46 13.40
C ALA A 89 5.66 2.81 12.97
N THR A 90 5.72 1.73 12.17
CA THR A 90 4.54 0.96 11.75
C THR A 90 3.81 0.39 12.95
N LEU A 91 4.51 -0.24 13.90
CA LEU A 91 3.87 -0.77 15.11
C LEU A 91 3.16 0.31 15.93
N ILE A 92 3.78 1.48 16.09
CA ILE A 92 3.17 2.62 16.80
C ILE A 92 1.92 3.10 16.05
N MET A 93 2.04 3.29 14.74
CA MET A 93 0.95 3.78 13.89
C MET A 93 -0.24 2.82 13.88
N THR A 94 -0.01 1.51 13.75
CA THR A 94 -1.10 0.52 13.73
C THR A 94 -1.73 0.29 15.11
N THR A 95 -1.03 0.64 16.20
CA THR A 95 -1.54 0.44 17.56
C THR A 95 -2.29 1.66 18.09
N PHE A 96 -1.81 2.87 17.80
CA PHE A 96 -2.33 4.11 18.37
C PHE A 96 -2.88 5.10 17.34
N GLY A 97 -2.57 4.92 16.06
CA GLY A 97 -2.95 5.82 14.98
C GLY A 97 -4.09 5.32 14.09
N ASN A 98 -4.74 4.19 14.46
CA ASN A 98 -5.97 3.71 13.81
C ASN A 98 -7.19 4.51 14.28
#